data_AF-A0A8H2PKC5-F1
#
_entry.id   AF-A0A8H2PKC5-F1
#
_cell.length_a   1.000
_cell.length_b   1.000
_cell.length_c   1.000
_cell.angle_alpha   90.00
_cell.angle_beta   90.00
_cell.angle_gamma   90.00
#
_symmetry.space_group_name_H-M   'P 1'
#
loop_
_entity.id
_entity.type
_entity.pdbx_description
1 polymer ?
#
loop_
_entity_poly.entity_id
_entity_poly.type
_entity_poly.pdbx_seq_one_letter_code
_entity_poly.pdbx_strand_id
1 'polypeptide(L)'
;YKDKTIVFCADLLATAGHIPIPYVMGYDTRPLLTMPEKEKFMNAAADNNYYLFLEHDAHNEIITVQKTEKGVRLAEVFTCEQILT
;
A
#
# COMPACT_ATOMS: atom_id res chain seq x y z
N TYR A 1 10.05 5.48 -11.97
CA TYR A 1 11.37 5.22 -11.38
C TYR A 1 11.80 3.81 -11.76
N LYS A 2 12.89 3.66 -12.53
CA LYS A 2 13.33 2.36 -13.10
C LYS A 2 12.14 1.55 -13.67
N ASP A 3 11.37 2.18 -14.56
CA ASP A 3 10.18 1.64 -15.25
C ASP A 3 8.93 1.31 -14.41
N LYS A 4 8.94 1.57 -13.10
CA LYS A 4 7.76 1.45 -12.22
C LYS A 4 7.31 2.79 -11.64
N THR A 5 6.03 2.91 -11.31
CA THR A 5 5.50 4.06 -10.56
C THR A 5 5.72 3.83 -9.07
N ILE A 6 6.27 4.84 -8.38
CA ILE A 6 6.29 4.90 -6.91
C ILE A 6 5.11 5.77 -6.48
N VAL A 7 4.27 5.24 -5.62
CA VAL A 7 3.15 5.94 -5.01
C VAL A 7 3.48 6.21 -3.55
N PHE A 8 3.46 7.48 -3.18
CA PHE A 8 3.51 7.91 -1.80
C PHE A 8 2.11 7.74 -1.17
N CYS A 9 1.97 6.79 -0.25
CA CYS A 9 0.66 6.36 0.24
C CYS A 9 0.05 7.31 1.28
N ALA A 10 0.89 8.13 1.93
CA ALA A 10 0.52 8.91 3.10
C ALA A 10 -0.28 8.06 4.11
N ASP A 11 -1.34 8.64 4.64
CA ASP A 11 -2.21 8.02 5.62
C ASP A 11 -3.22 7.01 5.04
N LEU A 12 -3.44 6.94 3.71
CA LEU A 12 -4.39 5.97 3.12
C LEU A 12 -3.96 4.52 3.40
N LEU A 13 -2.64 4.30 3.50
CA LEU A 13 -2.03 3.04 3.86
C LEU A 13 -0.80 3.32 4.74
N ALA A 14 -1.02 3.55 6.04
CA ALA A 14 0.04 3.92 6.97
C ALA A 14 1.11 2.83 7.15
N THR A 15 0.71 1.56 7.21
CA THR A 15 1.64 0.42 7.37
C THR A 15 1.18 -0.80 6.57
N ALA A 16 2.07 -1.77 6.37
CA ALA A 16 1.74 -3.03 5.71
C ALA A 16 0.62 -3.80 6.43
N GLY A 17 0.48 -3.60 7.76
CA GLY A 17 -0.61 -4.15 8.54
C GLY A 17 -1.99 -3.64 8.10
N HIS A 18 -2.05 -2.47 7.47
CA HIS A 18 -3.29 -1.88 6.96
C HIS A 18 -3.64 -2.38 5.54
N ILE A 19 -2.93 -3.35 4.94
CA ILE A 19 -3.30 -3.84 3.59
C ILE A 19 -4.74 -4.41 3.52
N PRO A 20 -5.22 -5.21 4.50
CA PRO A 20 -6.61 -5.66 4.49
C PRO A 20 -7.58 -4.48 4.47
N ILE A 21 -8.56 -4.52 3.55
CA ILE A 21 -9.56 -3.43 3.40
C ILE A 21 -10.26 -3.05 4.71
N PRO A 22 -10.67 -4.01 5.58
CA PRO A 22 -11.32 -3.67 6.85
C PRO A 22 -10.41 -2.97 7.87
N TYR A 23 -9.08 -3.00 7.69
CA TYR A 23 -8.13 -2.45 8.64
C TYR A 23 -7.86 -0.99 8.26
N VAL A 24 -8.81 -0.14 8.64
CA VAL A 24 -8.76 1.32 8.49
C VAL A 24 -8.00 1.97 9.65
N MET A 25 -7.55 3.20 9.43
CA MET A 25 -6.76 3.93 10.42
C MET A 25 -7.68 4.53 11.47
N GLY A 26 -7.27 4.53 12.74
CA GLY A 26 -8.10 4.99 13.86
C GLY A 26 -8.47 6.48 13.82
N TYR A 27 -7.76 7.27 13.00
CA TYR A 27 -8.00 8.70 12.78
C TYR A 27 -8.90 8.98 11.56
N ASP A 28 -9.34 7.95 10.82
CA ASP A 28 -10.28 8.14 9.72
C ASP A 28 -11.60 8.74 10.22
N THR A 29 -11.98 9.87 9.64
CA THR A 29 -13.25 10.54 10.01
C THR A 29 -14.48 9.80 9.47
N ARG A 30 -14.32 9.06 8.36
CA ARG A 30 -15.40 8.35 7.65
C ARG A 30 -14.92 6.99 7.12
N PRO A 31 -14.68 6.00 8.00
CA PRO A 31 -14.08 4.72 7.62
C PRO A 31 -14.87 3.93 6.57
N LEU A 32 -16.21 4.08 6.56
CA LEU A 32 -17.07 3.45 5.55
C LEU A 32 -16.87 4.01 4.14
N LEU A 33 -16.33 5.24 4.01
CA LEU A 33 -15.94 5.82 2.72
C LEU A 33 -14.49 5.47 2.36
N THR A 34 -13.60 5.38 3.36
CA THR A 34 -12.20 4.98 3.12
C THR A 34 -12.12 3.58 2.49
N MET A 35 -12.94 2.63 2.95
CA MET A 35 -12.88 1.24 2.49
C MET A 35 -12.99 1.08 0.96
N PRO A 36 -14.02 1.62 0.27
CA PRO A 36 -14.12 1.51 -1.19
C PRO A 36 -13.01 2.28 -1.93
N GLU A 37 -12.55 3.42 -1.40
CA GLU A 37 -11.45 4.19 -1.99
C GLU A 37 -10.12 3.41 -1.93
N LYS A 38 -9.83 2.85 -0.76
CA LYS A 38 -8.67 2.00 -0.53
C LYS A 38 -8.76 0.71 -1.34
N GLU A 39 -9.93 0.08 -1.45
CA GLU A 39 -10.10 -1.10 -2.31
C GLU A 39 -9.76 -0.80 -3.77
N LYS A 40 -10.26 0.31 -4.30
CA LYS A 40 -9.92 0.77 -5.66
C LYS A 40 -8.42 1.00 -5.80
N PHE A 41 -7.80 1.66 -4.81
CA PHE A 41 -6.37 1.92 -4.79
C PHE A 41 -5.52 0.63 -4.77
N MET A 42 -5.82 -0.29 -3.84
CA MET A 42 -5.06 -1.53 -3.68
C MET A 42 -5.15 -2.44 -4.92
N ASN A 43 -6.31 -2.47 -5.58
CA ASN A 43 -6.45 -3.20 -6.84
C ASN A 43 -5.61 -2.57 -7.95
N ALA A 44 -5.65 -1.24 -8.10
CA ALA A 44 -4.80 -0.55 -9.06
C ALA A 44 -3.30 -0.75 -8.78
N ALA A 45 -2.89 -0.74 -7.52
CA ALA A 45 -1.51 -1.00 -7.11
C ALA A 45 -1.04 -2.41 -7.51
N ALA A 46 -1.88 -3.43 -7.31
CA ALA A 46 -1.57 -4.79 -7.72
C ALA A 46 -1.55 -4.95 -9.24
N ASP A 47 -2.52 -4.37 -9.95
CA ASP A 47 -2.65 -4.50 -11.41
C ASP A 47 -1.51 -3.82 -12.18
N ASN A 48 -1.02 -2.68 -11.65
CA ASN A 48 0.04 -1.90 -12.29
C ASN A 48 1.42 -2.13 -11.66
N ASN A 49 1.53 -3.06 -10.70
CA ASN A 49 2.79 -3.39 -10.02
C ASN A 49 3.51 -2.14 -9.46
N TYR A 50 2.76 -1.29 -8.75
CA TYR A 50 3.31 -0.09 -8.14
C TYR A 50 4.22 -0.41 -6.97
N TYR A 51 5.25 0.42 -6.78
CA TYR A 51 5.93 0.56 -5.51
C TYR A 51 5.10 1.47 -4.60
N LEU A 52 4.79 1.01 -3.40
CA LEU A 52 4.05 1.75 -2.40
C LEU A 52 5.02 2.18 -1.29
N PHE A 53 5.26 3.48 -1.16
CA PHE A 53 6.11 4.03 -0.11
C PHE A 53 5.26 4.31 1.14
N LEU A 54 5.64 3.70 2.25
CA LEU A 54 4.91 3.73 3.53
C LEU A 54 5.69 4.57 4.54
N GLU A 55 5.40 5.86 4.61
CA GLU A 55 6.17 6.80 5.45
C GLU A 55 6.06 6.53 6.96
N HIS A 56 4.98 5.86 7.40
CA HIS A 56 4.72 5.53 8.80
C HIS A 56 5.11 4.10 9.17
N ASP A 57 5.63 3.30 8.23
CA ASP A 57 6.08 1.93 8.47
C ASP A 57 7.60 1.85 8.58
N ALA A 58 8.11 1.74 9.82
CA ALA A 58 9.54 1.68 10.09
C ALA A 58 10.22 0.36 9.63
N HIS A 59 9.44 -0.64 9.22
CA HIS A 59 9.97 -1.96 8.84
C HIS A 59 9.73 -2.30 7.36
N ASN A 60 8.70 -1.71 6.75
CA ASN A 60 8.32 -1.95 5.36
C ASN A 60 8.30 -0.64 4.58
N GLU A 61 9.48 -0.05 4.38
CA GLU A 61 9.63 1.30 3.79
C GLU A 61 8.97 1.40 2.40
N ILE A 62 9.21 0.42 1.53
CA ILE A 62 8.58 0.31 0.21
C ILE A 62 8.06 -1.11 0.04
N ILE A 63 6.84 -1.28 -0.44
CA ILE A 63 6.25 -2.59 -0.72
C ILE A 63 5.67 -2.68 -2.14
N THR A 64 5.46 -3.91 -2.59
CA THR A 64 4.54 -4.23 -3.68
C THR A 64 3.40 -5.09 -3.14
N VAL A 65 2.31 -5.16 -3.89
CA VAL A 65 1.14 -5.97 -3.52
C VAL A 65 0.65 -6.78 -4.71
N GLN A 66 -0.03 -7.89 -4.42
CA GLN A 66 -0.55 -8.81 -5.43
C GLN A 66 -1.99 -9.23 -5.10
N LYS A 67 -2.75 -9.58 -6.13
CA LYS A 67 -4.08 -10.17 -5.97
C LYS A 67 -3.96 -11.63 -5.52
N THR A 68 -4.80 -12.01 -4.56
CA THR A 68 -4.96 -13.40 -4.10
C THR A 68 -6.45 -13.73 -4.01
N GLU A 69 -6.79 -15.01 -3.79
CA GLU A 69 -8.18 -15.43 -3.56
C GLU A 69 -8.83 -14.75 -2.35
N LYS A 70 -8.04 -14.22 -1.41
CA LYS A 70 -8.51 -13.51 -0.21
C LYS A 70 -8.38 -11.98 -0.33
N GLY A 71 -8.26 -11.46 -1.55
CA GLY A 71 -8.03 -10.05 -1.86
C GLY A 71 -6.55 -9.68 -1.97
N VAL A 72 -6.25 -8.39 -2.03
CA VAL A 72 -4.88 -7.90 -2.21
C VAL A 72 -4.02 -8.17 -0.97
N ARG A 73 -2.79 -8.66 -1.15
CA ARG A 73 -1.84 -8.98 -0.08
C ARG A 73 -0.44 -8.45 -0.42
N LEU A 74 0.37 -8.30 0.62
CA LEU A 74 1.80 -8.00 0.50
C LEU A 74 2.46 -9.02 -0.43
N ALA A 75 3.28 -8.54 -1.37
CA ALA A 75 4.07 -9.38 -2.27
C ALA A 75 5.55 -9.32 -1.89
N GLU A 76 6.16 -8.14 -2.03
CA GLU A 76 7.59 -7.93 -1.73
C GLU A 76 7.78 -6.69 -0.85
N VAL A 77 8.89 -6.66 -0.11
CA VAL A 77 9.32 -5.55 0.74
C VAL A 77 10.72 -5.12 0.32
N PHE A 78 10.93 -3.80 0.26
CA PHE A 78 12.18 -3.17 -0.14
C PHE A 78 12.55 -2.04 0.81
N THR A 79 13.83 -1.75 0.92
CA THR A 79 14.33 -0.53 1.55
C THR A 79 14.38 0.61 0.54
N CYS A 80 14.39 1.85 1.03
CA CYS A 80 14.63 3.04 0.21
C CYS A 80 15.96 2.94 -0.52
N GLU A 81 17.00 2.41 0.13
CA GLU A 81 18.32 2.26 -0.49
C GLU A 81 18.26 1.36 -1.74
N GLN A 82 17.57 0.21 -1.65
CA GLN A 82 17.43 -0.73 -2.77
C GLN A 82 16.71 -0.13 -3.98
N ILE A 83 15.69 0.70 -3.72
CA ILE A 83 14.90 1.30 -4.79
C ILE A 83 15.53 2.61 -5.23
N LEU A 84 15.58 3.62 -4.37
CA LEU A 84 15.87 5.03 -4.69
C LEU A 84 17.34 5.35 -4.99
N THR A 85 18.24 4.37 -4.88
CA THR A 85 19.66 4.49 -5.24
C THR A 85 19.95 3.64 -6.49
#